data_AF-A0A1G5GGP0-F1
#
_entry.id   AF-A0A1G5GGP0-F1
#
_cell.length_a   1.000
_cell.length_b   1.000
_cell.length_c   1.000
_cell.angle_alpha   90.00
_cell.angle_beta   90.00
_cell.angle_gamma   90.00
#
_symmetry.space_group_name_H-M   'P 1'
#
loop_
_entity.id
_entity.type
_entity.pdbx_description
1 polymer ?
#
loop_
_entity_poly.entity_id
_entity_poly.type
_entity_poly.pdbx_seq_one_letter_code
_entity_poly.pdbx_strand_id
1 'polypeptide(L)' 'METYSFLRTLADSWALLLLTLIFVGVILFVFRPGSRRVQRDAAESIFRNENRPAATRKDEEDR' A
#
# COMPACT_ATOMS: atom_id res chain seq x y z
N MET A 1 -3.79 11.01 -46.84
CA MET A 1 -2.79 10.17 -46.14
C MET A 1 -2.51 10.65 -44.70
N GLU A 2 -2.95 11.86 -44.32
CA GLU A 2 -2.85 12.44 -42.98
C GLU A 2 -3.40 11.54 -41.84
N THR A 3 -4.62 11.01 -41.99
CA THR A 3 -5.33 10.28 -40.91
C THR A 3 -4.70 8.93 -40.57
N TYR A 4 -4.22 8.21 -41.59
CA TYR A 4 -3.57 6.90 -41.39
C TYR A 4 -2.22 7.03 -40.69
N SER A 5 -1.44 8.05 -41.05
CA SER A 5 -0.16 8.35 -40.41
C SER A 5 -0.37 8.66 -38.92
N PHE A 6 -1.34 9.51 -38.59
CA PHE A 6 -1.69 9.85 -37.21
C PHE A 6 -2.12 8.63 -36.37
N LEU A 7 -3.04 7.80 -36.89
CA LEU A 7 -3.49 6.58 -36.22
C LEU A 7 -2.33 5.60 -35.98
N ARG A 8 -1.38 5.52 -36.92
CA ARG A 8 -0.20 4.66 -36.80
C ARG A 8 0.76 5.15 -35.73
N THR A 9 1.04 6.45 -35.64
CA THR A 9 1.94 6.98 -34.61
C THR A 9 1.37 6.81 -33.21
N LEU A 10 0.05 6.95 -33.08
CA LEU A 10 -0.66 6.63 -31.84
C LEU A 10 -0.56 5.13 -31.50
N ALA A 11 -0.78 4.25 -32.47
CA ALA A 11 -0.70 2.80 -32.29
C ALA A 11 0.70 2.32 -31.90
N ASP A 12 1.75 2.83 -32.55
CA ASP A 12 3.13 2.44 -32.29
C ASP A 12 3.61 2.86 -30.88
N SER A 13 2.97 3.87 -30.26
CA SER A 13 3.38 4.40 -28.95
C SER A 13 2.74 3.68 -27.74
N TRP A 14 1.79 2.76 -27.96
CA TRP A 14 1.02 2.12 -26.88
C TRP A 14 1.87 1.30 -25.91
N ALA A 15 2.86 0.55 -26.42
CA ALA A 15 3.73 -0.26 -25.58
C ALA A 15 4.60 0.60 -24.66
N LEU A 16 5.15 1.70 -25.19
CA LEU A 16 5.93 2.67 -24.41
C LEU A 16 5.06 3.35 -23.35
N LEU A 17 3.84 3.76 -23.72
CA LEU A 17 2.89 4.40 -22.81
C LEU A 17 2.50 3.47 -21.65
N LEU A 18 2.25 2.18 -21.94
CA LEU A 18 1.96 1.17 -20.92
C LEU A 18 3.13 1.01 -19.95
N LEU A 19 4.37 0.92 -20.46
CA LEU A 19 5.56 0.81 -19.63
C LEU A 19 5.76 2.05 -18.73
N THR A 20 5.53 3.24 -19.26
CA THR A 20 5.55 4.49 -18.47
C THR A 20 4.47 4.49 -17.39
N LEU A 21 3.24 4.07 -17.70
CA LEU A 21 2.16 3.99 -16.71
C LEU A 21 2.46 2.99 -15.60
N ILE A 22 2.99 1.81 -15.94
CA ILE A 22 3.43 0.82 -14.94
C ILE A 22 4.52 1.41 -14.05
N PHE A 23 5.52 2.06 -14.65
CA PHE A 23 6.62 2.67 -13.91
C PHE A 23 6.12 3.70 -12.89
N VAL A 24 5.26 4.62 -13.33
CA VAL A 24 4.63 5.60 -12.42
C VAL A 24 3.75 4.91 -11.38
N GLY A 25 3.01 3.86 -11.76
CA GLY A 25 2.21 3.05 -10.85
C GLY A 25 3.04 2.42 -9.73
N VAL A 26 4.23 1.89 -10.05
CA VAL A 26 5.17 1.34 -9.06
C VAL A 26 5.71 2.43 -8.15
N ILE A 27 6.07 3.59 -8.70
CA ILE A 27 6.51 4.75 -7.90
C ILE A 27 5.42 5.14 -6.90
N LEU A 28 4.19 5.31 -7.36
CA LEU A 28 3.04 5.65 -6.51
C LEU A 28 2.75 4.56 -5.47
N PHE A 29 2.93 3.28 -5.82
CA PHE A 29 2.77 2.17 -4.91
C PHE A 29 3.81 2.20 -3.77
N VAL A 30 5.08 2.50 -4.07
CA VAL A 30 6.13 2.65 -3.05
C VAL A 30 5.83 3.83 -2.12
N PHE A 31 5.36 4.95 -2.67
CA PHE A 31 4.98 6.11 -1.87
C PHE A 31 3.66 5.93 -1.10
N ARG A 32 2.83 4.93 -1.43
CA ARG A 32 1.57 4.66 -0.72
C ARG A 32 1.90 4.17 0.71
N PRO A 33 1.62 4.97 1.76
CA PRO A 33 1.98 4.62 3.13
C PRO A 33 0.95 3.62 3.70
N GLY A 34 0.99 2.37 3.23
CA GLY A 34 -0.01 1.35 3.59
C GLY A 34 0.32 0.58 4.88
N SER A 35 1.60 0.32 5.16
CA SER A 35 2.01 -0.65 6.20
C SER A 35 2.45 -0.03 7.53
N ARG A 36 2.55 1.30 7.62
CA ARG A 36 3.05 1.97 8.84
C ARG A 36 2.24 1.65 10.10
N ARG A 37 0.93 1.39 9.98
CA ARG A 37 0.09 1.04 11.14
C ARG A 37 0.33 -0.41 11.62
N VAL A 38 0.42 -1.36 10.71
CA VAL A 38 0.63 -2.79 11.05
C VAL A 38 2.04 -3.03 11.59
N GLN A 39 3.05 -2.40 10.99
CA GLN A 39 4.44 -2.45 11.43
C GLN A 39 4.60 -1.88 12.85
N ARG A 40 3.94 -0.74 13.14
CA ARG A 40 3.95 -0.13 14.47
C ARG A 40 3.26 -1.02 15.50
N ASP A 41 2.09 -1.56 15.18
CA ASP A 41 1.33 -2.41 16.11
C ASP A 41 2.07 -3.74 16.43
N ALA A 42 2.82 -4.28 15.46
CA ALA A 42 3.71 -5.43 15.68
C ALA A 42 4.93 -5.07 16.56
N ALA A 43 5.57 -3.91 16.32
CA ALA A 43 6.67 -3.45 17.17
C ALA A 43 6.23 -3.16 18.61
N GLU A 44 5.02 -2.62 18.79
CA GLU A 44 4.45 -2.29 20.09
C GLU A 44 3.83 -3.51 20.80
N SER A 45 3.78 -4.69 20.14
CA SER A 45 3.15 -5.90 20.69
C SER A 45 3.87 -6.44 21.93
N ILE A 46 5.21 -6.39 21.95
CA ILE A 46 6.01 -6.79 23.11
C ILE A 46 5.85 -5.77 24.24
N PHE A 47 5.83 -4.49 23.89
CA PHE A 47 5.74 -3.38 24.86
C PHE A 47 4.31 -3.11 25.37
N ARG A 48 3.31 -3.82 24.86
CA ARG A 48 1.88 -3.52 25.10
C ARG A 48 1.47 -3.58 26.58
N ASN A 49 2.18 -4.38 27.38
CA ASN A 49 1.87 -4.64 28.78
C ASN A 49 2.95 -4.13 29.76
N GLU A 50 3.87 -3.28 29.30
CA GLU A 50 4.99 -2.83 30.17
C GLU A 50 4.51 -1.85 31.24
N ASN A 51 3.56 -0.98 30.89
CA ASN A 51 3.03 0.05 31.78
C ASN A 51 1.88 -0.45 32.67
N ARG A 52 1.24 -1.57 32.31
CA ARG A 52 0.16 -2.17 33.09
C ARG A 52 0.03 -3.65 32.70
N PRO A 53 -0.05 -4.58 33.67
CA PRO A 53 -0.28 -5.98 33.37
C PRO A 53 -1.63 -6.14 32.65
N ALA A 54 -1.72 -7.11 31.74
CA ALA A 54 -2.99 -7.46 31.10
C ALA A 54 -4.04 -7.74 32.17
N ALA A 55 -5.21 -7.12 32.05
CA ALA A 55 -6.36 -7.44 32.89
C ALA A 55 -6.62 -8.94 32.75
N THR A 56 -6.36 -9.68 33.83
CA THR A 56 -6.72 -11.08 33.90
C THR A 56 -8.24 -11.15 33.75
N ARG A 57 -8.73 -12.14 33.01
CA ARG A 57 -10.15 -12.36 32.69
C ARG A 57 -11.02 -12.70 33.93
N LYS A 58 -10.59 -12.33 35.13
CA LYS A 58 -11.25 -12.59 36.42
C LYS A 58 -12.27 -11.51 36.81
N ASP A 59 -12.30 -10.38 36.10
CA ASP A 59 -13.19 -9.27 36.46
C ASP A 59 -14.64 -9.47 35.93
N GLU A 60 -14.88 -10.54 35.17
CA GLU A 60 -16.16 -10.85 34.52
C GLU A 60 -16.95 -11.97 35.24
N GLU A 61 -16.30 -12.67 36.19
CA GLU A 61 -16.92 -13.73 36.99
C GLU A 61 -17.39 -13.25 38.37
N ASP A 62 -17.15 -11.97 38.70
CA ASP A 62 -17.46 -11.36 40.01
C ASP A 62 -18.48 -10.20 39.88
N ARG A 63 -19.44 -10.32 38.95
CA ARG A 63 -20.57 -9.38 38.79
C ARG A 63 -21.93 -10.07 38.84
#